data_AF-A0A7K8XYJ5-F1
#
_entry.id   AF-A0A7K8XYJ5-F1
#
_cell.length_a   1.000
_cell.length_b   1.000
_cell.length_c   1.000
_cell.angle_alpha   90.00
_cell.angle_beta   90.00
_cell.angle_gamma   90.00
#
_symmetry.space_group_name_H-M   'P 1'
#
loop_
_entity.id
_entity.type
_entity.pdbx_description
1 polymer ?
#
loop_
_entity_poly.entity_id
_entity_poly.type
_entity_poly.pdbx_seq_one_letter_code
_entity_poly.pdbx_strand_id
1 'polypeptide(L)' 'PAGSPGTEEPTGDTKKKIDVLLKAVGDTPIMKTKKWAVERTRTIQSLVDFIKKFLKLMASEQL' A
#
# COMPACT_ATOMS: atom_id res chain seq x y z
N PRO A 1 21.60 -17.04 24.35
CA PRO A 1 21.66 -15.82 23.51
C PRO A 1 20.47 -15.86 22.54
N ALA A 2 19.52 -14.93 22.71
CA ALA A 2 18.31 -14.88 21.89
C ALA A 2 18.68 -14.36 20.50
N GLY A 3 18.60 -15.22 19.48
CA GLY A 3 18.68 -14.80 18.09
C GLY A 3 17.40 -14.05 17.72
N SER A 4 17.51 -12.73 17.57
CA SER A 4 16.49 -11.92 16.90
C SER A 4 16.37 -12.39 15.45
N PRO A 5 15.17 -12.65 14.90
CA PRO A 5 15.03 -12.86 13.47
C PRO A 5 15.45 -11.58 12.77
N GLY A 6 16.48 -11.68 11.95
CA GLY A 6 17.05 -10.57 11.22
C GLY A 6 16.00 -9.84 10.39
N THR A 7 16.07 -8.51 10.48
CA THR A 7 15.66 -7.57 9.44
C THR A 7 15.83 -8.23 8.07
N GLU A 8 14.72 -8.52 7.40
CA GLU A 8 14.71 -8.88 5.98
C GLU A 8 15.38 -7.72 5.24
N GLU A 9 16.65 -7.90 4.88
CA GLU A 9 17.39 -6.91 4.11
C GLU A 9 16.60 -6.67 2.81
N PRO A 10 16.18 -5.43 2.53
CA PRO A 10 15.42 -5.15 1.33
C PRO A 10 16.30 -5.48 0.12
N THR A 11 15.97 -6.56 -0.58
CA THR A 11 16.51 -6.89 -1.90
C THR A 11 16.47 -5.63 -2.76
N GLY A 12 17.50 -5.42 -3.59
CA GLY A 12 17.76 -4.13 -4.27
C GLY A 12 16.58 -3.49 -5.02
N ASP A 13 15.54 -4.27 -5.30
CA ASP A 13 14.23 -3.87 -5.81
C ASP A 13 13.47 -2.89 -4.87
N THR A 14 13.61 -3.04 -3.55
CA THR A 14 12.96 -2.17 -2.58
C THR A 14 13.54 -0.75 -2.58
N LYS A 15 14.81 -0.55 -3.00
CA LYS A 15 15.39 0.80 -3.17
C LYS A 15 14.66 1.64 -4.23
N LYS A 16 13.90 1.00 -5.12
CA LYS A 16 13.11 1.68 -6.16
C LYS A 16 11.63 1.87 -5.75
N LYS A 17 11.25 1.36 -4.58
CA LYS A 17 9.90 1.43 -4.05
C LYS A 17 9.83 2.46 -2.92
N ILE A 18 8.68 3.09 -2.80
CA ILE A 18 8.33 3.99 -1.71
C ILE A 18 7.35 3.28 -0.79
N ASP A 19 7.47 3.52 0.50
CA ASP A 19 6.49 3.07 1.48
C ASP A 19 5.32 4.06 1.52
N VAL A 20 4.13 3.56 1.25
CA VAL A 20 2.87 4.32 1.30
C VAL A 20 2.01 3.78 2.43
N LEU A 21 1.55 4.67 3.32
CA LEU A 21 0.63 4.34 4.40
C LEU A 21 -0.78 4.84 4.07
N LEU A 22 -1.69 3.90 3.83
CA LEU A 22 -3.11 4.19 3.59
C LEU A 22 -3.87 4.22 4.91
N LYS A 23 -4.59 5.32 5.16
CA LYS A 23 -5.49 5.49 6.30
C LYS A 23 -6.91 5.69 5.79
N ALA A 24 -7.85 4.95 6.36
CA ALA A 24 -9.27 5.16 6.11
C ALA A 24 -9.73 6.46 6.78
N VAL A 25 -10.67 7.16 6.14
CA VAL A 25 -11.29 8.41 6.62
C VAL A 25 -12.81 8.28 6.49
N GLY A 26 -13.57 8.71 7.49
CA GLY A 26 -15.03 8.60 7.51
C GLY A 26 -15.51 7.14 7.55
N ASP A 27 -16.59 6.84 6.83
CA ASP A 27 -17.22 5.51 6.76
C ASP A 27 -16.59 4.56 5.74
N THR A 28 -15.38 4.85 5.24
CA THR A 28 -14.67 3.97 4.31
C THR A 28 -14.17 2.69 4.99
N PRO A 29 -14.24 1.51 4.34
CA PRO A 29 -13.78 0.27 4.95
C PRO A 29 -12.29 0.31 5.29
N ILE A 30 -11.94 -0.06 6.53
CA ILE A 30 -10.55 -0.05 7.00
C ILE A 30 -9.78 -1.21 6.36
N MET A 31 -8.73 -0.87 5.60
CA MET A 31 -7.83 -1.87 5.03
C MET A 31 -7.03 -2.58 6.12
N LYS A 32 -6.98 -3.93 6.07
CA LYS A 32 -6.14 -4.74 6.95
C LYS A 32 -4.65 -4.45 6.75
N THR A 33 -4.22 -4.36 5.50
CA THR A 33 -2.85 -3.96 5.14
C THR A 33 -2.81 -2.46 4.89
N LYS A 34 -2.16 -1.71 5.80
CA LYS A 34 -2.08 -0.24 5.74
C LYS A 34 -0.82 0.24 5.04
N LYS A 35 0.30 -0.48 5.19
CA LYS A 35 1.60 -0.12 4.63
C LYS A 35 1.84 -0.92 3.34
N TRP A 36 2.15 -0.23 2.25
CA TRP A 36 2.38 -0.82 0.93
C TRP A 36 3.68 -0.31 0.33
N ALA A 37 4.48 -1.21 -0.23
CA ALA A 37 5.66 -0.85 -1.01
C ALA A 37 5.24 -0.63 -2.48
N VAL A 38 5.20 0.62 -2.92
CA VAL A 38 4.76 1.01 -4.26
C VAL A 38 5.96 1.43 -5.10
N GLU A 39 6.02 1.01 -6.36
CA GLU A 39 7.09 1.43 -7.27
C GLU A 39 7.04 2.93 -7.52
N ARG A 40 8.19 3.61 -7.49
CA ARG A 40 8.30 5.06 -7.74
C ARG A 40 7.78 5.50 -9.12
N THR A 41 7.67 4.57 -10.06
CA THR A 41 7.20 4.79 -11.43
C THR A 41 5.68 4.65 -11.56
N ARG A 42 4.98 4.18 -10.52
CA ARG A 42 3.51 4.08 -10.53
C ARG A 42 2.91 5.47 -10.37
N THR A 43 1.87 5.75 -11.17
CA THR A 43 1.11 6.98 -11.08
C THR A 43 0.11 6.92 -9.93
N ILE A 44 -0.28 8.09 -9.43
CA ILE A 44 -1.34 8.21 -8.41
C ILE A 44 -2.66 7.60 -8.91
N GLN A 45 -3.00 7.79 -10.19
CA GLN A 45 -4.19 7.17 -10.79
C GLN A 45 -4.17 5.64 -10.63
N SER A 46 -3.04 4.99 -10.91
CA SER A 46 -2.92 3.53 -10.74
C SER A 46 -3.06 3.10 -9.28
N LEU A 47 -2.61 3.92 -8.33
CA LEU A 47 -2.79 3.65 -6.90
C LEU A 47 -4.26 3.81 -6.48
N VAL A 48 -4.95 4.85 -6.96
CA VAL A 48 -6.38 5.08 -6.70
C VAL A 48 -7.22 3.94 -7.27
N ASP A 49 -6.98 3.53 -8.53
CA ASP A 49 -7.64 2.38 -9.15
C ASP A 49 -7.41 1.09 -8.37
N PHE A 50 -6.20 0.87 -7.87
CA PHE A 50 -5.88 -0.27 -7.02
C PHE A 50 -6.70 -0.25 -5.72
N ILE A 51 -6.76 0.89 -5.03
CA ILE A 51 -7.53 1.03 -3.78
C ILE A 51 -9.02 0.80 -4.04
N LYS A 52 -9.59 1.38 -5.10
CA LYS A 52 -10.99 1.17 -5.48
C LYS A 52 -11.31 -0.30 -5.72
N LYS A 53 -10.47 -1.00 -6.49
CA LYS A 53 -10.62 -2.45 -6.74
C LYS A 53 -10.47 -3.28 -5.47
N PHE A 54 -9.50 -2.94 -4.61
CA PHE A 54 -9.24 -3.63 -3.36
C PHE A 54 -10.42 -3.51 -2.39
N LEU A 55 -11.00 -2.32 -2.29
CA LEU A 55 -12.18 -2.04 -1.46
C LEU A 55 -13.50 -2.46 -2.12
N LYS A 56 -13.46 -2.95 -3.38
CA LYS A 56 -14.64 -3.27 -4.20
C LYS A 56 -15.61 -2.08 -4.35
N LEU A 57 -15.07 -0.87 -4.37
CA LEU A 57 -15.84 0.34 -4.61
C LEU A 57 -16.28 0.39 -6.07
N MET A 58 -17.52 0.83 -6.32
CA MET A 58 -18.00 1.02 -7.69
C MET A 58 -17.24 2.16 -8.35
N ALA A 59 -17.06 2.10 -9.68
CA ALA A 59 -16.36 3.14 -10.43
C ALA A 59 -16.97 4.56 -10.25
N SER A 60 -18.25 4.61 -9.89
CA SER A 60 -18.98 5.85 -9.61
C SER A 60 -18.73 6.42 -8.21
N GLU A 61 -18.11 5.68 -7.29
CA GLU A 61 -17.77 6.18 -5.96
C GLU A 61 -16.47 6.98 -6.02
N GLN A 62 -16.53 8.21 -5.48
CA GLN A 62 -15.38 9.09 -5.36
C GLN A 62 -14.53 8.67 -4.16
N LEU A 63 -13.22 8.59 -4.37
CA LEU A 63 -12.22 8.31 -3.33
C LEU A 63 -11.50 9.61 -2.97
#